data_AF-A0A1S2JW66-F1
#
_entry.id   AF-A0A1S2JW66-F1
#
_cell.length_a   1.000
_cell.length_b   1.000
_cell.length_c   1.000
_cell.angle_alpha   90.00
_cell.angle_beta   90.00
_cell.angle_gamma   90.00
#
_symmetry.space_group_name_H-M   'P 1'
#
loop_
_entity.id
_entity.type
_entity.pdbx_description
1 polymer ?
#
loop_
_entity_poly.entity_id
_entity_poly.type
_entity_poly.pdbx_seq_one_letter_code
_entity_poly.pdbx_strand_id
1 'polypeptide(L)'
;MRVQFTRRVANPRFSARPGQIVDLPEAEALTRIAAGHCTAVDTPTQRRPAAPARQRQAPQDSPLEKLTVPQLQEYADERDISLPDGGRKADLVQAIQDAEAARVASE
;
A
#
# COMPACT_ATOMS: atom_id res chain seq x y z
N MET A 1 8.31 22.40 7.00
CA MET A 1 8.54 21.15 6.24
C MET A 1 8.93 21.54 4.82
N ARG A 2 10.10 21.11 4.35
CA ARG A 2 10.58 21.48 3.00
C ARG A 2 9.93 20.60 1.94
N VAL A 3 9.29 21.23 0.96
CA VAL A 3 8.71 20.56 -0.21
C VAL A 3 9.30 21.10 -1.50
N GLN A 4 9.59 20.22 -2.45
CA GLN A 4 10.01 20.55 -3.80
C GLN A 4 8.79 20.53 -4.72
N PHE A 5 8.48 21.65 -5.35
CA PHE A 5 7.40 21.72 -6.32
C PHE A 5 7.81 21.03 -7.61
N THR A 6 6.97 20.13 -8.13
CA THR A 6 7.22 19.44 -9.41
C THR A 6 6.55 20.15 -10.59
N ARG A 7 5.64 21.08 -10.30
CA ARG A 7 4.92 21.91 -11.28
C ARG A 7 4.85 23.36 -10.81
N ARG A 8 4.56 24.27 -11.75
CA ARG A 8 4.32 25.68 -11.40
C ARG A 8 3.02 25.79 -10.60
N VAL A 9 3.08 26.45 -9.45
CA VAL A 9 1.92 26.78 -8.61
C VAL A 9 1.91 28.28 -8.41
N ALA A 10 0.75 28.89 -8.63
CA ALA A 10 0.54 30.32 -8.43
C ALA A 10 -0.66 30.49 -7.51
N ASN A 11 -0.39 30.82 -6.25
CA ASN A 11 -1.41 31.11 -5.26
C ASN A 11 -1.25 32.56 -4.78
N PRO A 12 -2.32 33.19 -4.24
CA PRO A 12 -2.24 34.56 -3.71
C PRO A 12 -1.19 34.75 -2.61
N ARG A 13 -0.83 33.65 -1.93
CA ARG A 13 0.11 33.64 -0.81
C ARG A 13 1.56 33.40 -1.22
N PHE A 14 1.79 32.74 -2.35
CA PHE A 14 3.12 32.53 -2.92
C PHE A 14 3.03 31.90 -4.32
N SER A 15 4.11 32.03 -5.09
CA SER A 15 4.32 31.30 -6.35
C SER A 15 5.51 30.36 -6.23
N ALA A 16 5.37 29.13 -6.71
CA ALA A 16 6.46 28.16 -6.79
C ALA A 16 6.68 27.70 -8.23
N ARG A 17 7.96 27.59 -8.62
CA ARG A 17 8.39 27.03 -9.90
C ARG A 17 8.67 25.53 -9.77
N PRO A 18 8.57 24.75 -10.85
CA PRO A 18 9.06 23.38 -10.84
C PRO A 18 10.55 23.35 -10.43
N GLY A 19 10.93 22.45 -9.53
CA GLY A 19 12.24 22.33 -8.90
C GLY A 19 12.46 23.24 -7.69
N GLN A 20 11.59 24.21 -7.43
CA GLN A 20 11.76 25.14 -6.31
C GLN A 20 11.40 24.46 -4.98
N ILE A 21 12.30 24.58 -4.01
CA ILE A 21 12.10 24.09 -2.64
C ILE A 21 11.58 25.24 -1.80
N VAL A 22 10.46 25.03 -1.11
CA VAL A 22 9.83 26.02 -0.23
C VAL A 22 9.53 25.35 1.11
N ASP A 23 9.72 26.07 2.21
CA ASP A 23 9.27 25.60 3.51
C ASP A 23 7.78 25.94 3.69
N LEU A 24 6.98 24.91 3.97
CA LEU A 24 5.55 25.03 4.21
C LEU A 24 5.17 24.36 5.55
N PRO A 25 4.04 24.79 6.14
CA PRO A 25 3.46 24.05 7.25
C PRO A 25 3.04 22.66 6.76
N GLU A 26 3.24 21.66 7.61
CA GLU A 26 3.06 20.23 7.27
C GLU A 26 1.65 19.93 6.74
N ALA A 27 0.61 20.51 7.31
CA ALA A 27 -0.77 20.34 6.85
C ALA A 27 -0.99 20.80 5.39
N GLU A 28 -0.42 21.95 5.00
CA GLU A 28 -0.50 22.40 3.60
C GLU A 28 0.41 21.59 2.68
N ALA A 29 1.59 21.21 3.16
CA ALA A 29 2.52 20.37 2.43
C ALA A 29 1.86 19.03 2.05
N LEU A 30 1.25 18.34 3.02
CA LEU A 30 0.54 17.08 2.80
C LEU A 30 -0.62 17.23 1.81
N THR A 31 -1.44 18.28 1.96
CA THR A 31 -2.54 18.56 1.02
C THR A 31 -2.04 18.72 -0.41
N ARG A 32 -0.91 19.42 -0.60
CA ARG A 32 -0.31 19.66 -1.92
C ARG A 32 0.44 18.45 -2.48
N ILE A 33 1.03 17.63 -1.62
CA ILE A 33 1.63 16.35 -1.99
C ILE A 33 0.52 15.39 -2.45
N ALA A 34 -0.58 15.29 -1.71
CA ALA A 34 -1.74 14.48 -2.08
C ALA A 34 -2.39 14.95 -3.40
N ALA A 35 -2.43 16.26 -3.64
CA ALA A 35 -2.86 16.85 -4.92
C ALA A 35 -1.84 16.68 -6.07
N GLY A 36 -0.65 16.11 -5.80
CA GLY A 36 0.41 15.89 -6.79
C GLY A 36 1.10 17.16 -7.28
N HIS A 37 1.16 18.22 -6.46
CA HIS A 37 1.77 19.50 -6.82
C HIS A 37 3.25 19.62 -6.39
N CYS A 38 3.66 18.86 -5.38
CA CYS A 38 5.01 18.89 -4.81
C CYS A 38 5.36 17.55 -4.15
N THR A 39 6.65 17.37 -3.86
CA THR A 39 7.20 16.22 -3.12
C THR A 39 7.90 16.70 -1.84
N ALA A 40 7.88 15.89 -0.80
CA ALA A 40 8.59 16.18 0.44
C ALA A 40 10.10 15.98 0.27
N VAL A 41 10.91 16.98 0.66
CA VAL A 41 12.38 16.94 0.60
C VAL A 41 12.98 16.40 1.90
N ASP A 42 12.33 16.67 3.04
CA ASP A 42 12.85 16.34 4.37
C ASP A 42 12.52 14.92 4.85
N THR A 43 11.56 14.25 4.22
CA THR A 43 11.22 12.88 4.62
C THR A 43 12.16 11.89 3.93
N PRO A 44 12.85 11.00 4.66
CA PRO A 44 13.53 9.87 4.05
C PRO A 44 12.49 9.07 3.26
N THR A 45 12.79 8.84 1.99
CA THR A 45 11.96 8.22 0.97
C THR A 45 11.16 7.01 1.46
N GLN A 46 9.89 7.22 1.83
CA GLN A 46 8.92 6.13 1.87
C GLN A 46 8.38 5.98 0.44
N ARG A 47 9.05 5.12 -0.33
CA ARG A 47 8.48 4.54 -1.55
C ARG A 47 7.16 3.86 -1.19
N ARG A 48 6.04 4.35 -1.72
CA ARG A 48 5.10 3.48 -2.45
C ARG A 48 4.16 4.26 -3.38
N PRO A 49 3.90 3.74 -4.58
CA PRO A 49 3.00 4.35 -5.56
C PRO A 49 1.56 3.86 -5.33
N ALA A 50 0.57 4.70 -5.64
CA ALA A 50 -0.59 4.32 -6.45
C ALA A 50 -1.62 5.46 -6.53
N ALA A 51 -2.21 5.56 -7.72
CA ALA A 51 -3.33 6.39 -8.11
C ALA A 51 -4.55 6.27 -7.16
N PRO A 52 -5.53 7.20 -7.23
CA PRO A 52 -6.80 7.03 -6.53
C PRO A 52 -7.58 5.90 -7.22
N ALA A 53 -7.36 4.67 -6.78
CA ALA A 53 -8.25 3.57 -7.08
C ALA A 53 -9.53 3.80 -6.26
N ARG A 54 -10.49 4.40 -6.96
CA ARG A 54 -11.92 4.30 -6.77
C ARG A 54 -12.30 3.17 -5.80
N GLN A 55 -12.94 3.56 -4.70
CA GLN A 55 -13.68 2.68 -3.80
C GLN A 55 -14.38 1.57 -4.58
N ARG A 56 -13.89 0.35 -4.44
CA ARG A 56 -14.64 -0.88 -4.67
C ARG A 56 -14.49 -1.68 -3.38
N GLN A 57 -15.63 -1.78 -2.71
CA GLN A 57 -16.05 -2.75 -1.70
C GLN A 57 -15.01 -3.80 -1.27
N ALA A 58 -14.84 -3.92 0.05
CA ALA A 58 -14.10 -4.98 0.74
C ALA A 58 -14.47 -6.39 0.23
N PRO A 59 -13.57 -7.38 0.42
CA PRO A 59 -13.47 -8.01 1.73
C PRO A 59 -12.03 -8.04 2.24
N GLN A 60 -11.90 -8.24 3.55
CA GLN A 60 -10.71 -8.74 4.26
C GLN A 60 -9.48 -8.90 3.36
N ASP A 61 -8.52 -8.00 3.53
CA ASP A 61 -7.16 -8.14 3.01
C ASP A 61 -6.62 -9.49 3.50
N SER A 62 -6.81 -10.57 2.73
CA SER A 62 -6.31 -11.90 3.05
C SER A 62 -4.79 -11.75 3.11
N PRO A 63 -4.17 -11.73 4.31
CA PRO A 63 -2.74 -11.46 4.44
C PRO A 63 -1.92 -12.48 3.63
N LEU A 64 -2.50 -13.65 3.39
CA LEU A 64 -2.03 -14.74 2.55
C LEU A 64 -1.64 -14.32 1.11
N GLU A 65 -2.38 -13.40 0.46
CA GLU A 65 -2.02 -12.95 -0.89
C GLU A 65 -0.71 -12.13 -0.92
N LYS A 66 -0.33 -11.54 0.21
CA LYS A 66 0.92 -10.79 0.38
C LYS A 66 2.09 -11.67 0.81
N LEU A 67 1.82 -12.86 1.35
CA LEU A 67 2.85 -13.83 1.74
C LEU A 67 3.53 -14.42 0.50
N THR A 68 4.81 -14.76 0.63
CA THR A 68 5.55 -15.51 -0.39
C THR A 68 5.24 -17.00 -0.27
N VAL A 69 5.50 -17.79 -1.32
CA VAL A 69 5.34 -19.26 -1.30
C VAL A 69 5.93 -19.92 -0.04
N PRO A 70 7.16 -19.61 0.41
CA PRO A 70 7.69 -20.19 1.65
C PRO A 70 6.90 -19.76 2.90
N GLN A 71 6.47 -18.50 2.98
CA GLN A 71 5.65 -18.02 4.10
C GLN A 71 4.25 -18.65 4.11
N LEU A 72 3.69 -18.98 2.95
CA LEU A 72 2.42 -19.71 2.83
C LEU A 72 2.58 -21.17 3.27
N GLN A 73 3.72 -21.79 2.96
CA GLN A 73 4.04 -23.13 3.45
C GLN A 73 4.22 -23.15 4.96
N GLU A 74 4.98 -22.21 5.53
CA GLU A 74 5.10 -22.09 7.00
C GLU A 74 3.74 -21.83 7.66
N TYR A 75 2.93 -20.94 7.09
CA TYR A 75 1.61 -20.65 7.63
C TYR A 75 0.67 -21.87 7.60
N ALA A 76 0.74 -22.66 6.53
CA ALA A 76 -0.04 -23.88 6.43
C ALA A 76 0.47 -24.97 7.39
N ASP A 77 1.78 -25.10 7.55
CA ASP A 77 2.41 -26.02 8.50
C ASP A 77 2.01 -25.70 9.95
N GLU A 78 2.08 -24.42 10.35
CA GLU A 78 1.63 -23.95 11.67
C GLU A 78 0.14 -24.22 11.95
N ARG A 79 -0.65 -24.43 10.90
CA ARG A 79 -2.10 -24.65 10.99
C ARG A 79 -2.50 -26.07 10.62
N ASP A 80 -1.55 -26.98 10.42
CA ASP A 80 -1.76 -28.34 9.95
C ASP A 80 -2.64 -28.41 8.68
N ILE A 81 -2.52 -27.41 7.80
CA ILE A 81 -3.26 -27.31 6.54
C ILE A 81 -2.50 -28.08 5.46
N SER A 82 -3.13 -29.08 4.87
CA SER A 82 -2.57 -29.81 3.73
C SER A 82 -2.52 -28.94 2.48
N LEU A 83 -1.30 -28.56 2.07
CA LEU A 83 -1.06 -27.84 0.83
C LEU A 83 -0.77 -28.80 -0.33
N PRO A 84 -1.19 -28.45 -1.57
CA PRO A 84 -0.79 -29.18 -2.77
C PRO A 84 0.71 -28.96 -3.09
N ASP A 85 1.46 -30.05 -3.23
CA ASP A 85 2.89 -30.01 -3.56
C ASP A 85 3.09 -29.57 -5.03
N GLY A 86 3.86 -28.50 -5.26
CA GLY A 86 4.14 -27.97 -6.61
C GLY A 86 3.06 -27.07 -7.24
N GLY A 87 2.05 -26.66 -6.46
CA GLY A 87 1.00 -25.72 -6.91
C GLY A 87 1.51 -24.29 -7.14
N ARG A 88 0.79 -23.51 -7.97
CA ARG A 88 1.04 -22.07 -8.08
C ARG A 88 0.73 -21.40 -6.75
N LYS A 89 1.38 -20.27 -6.45
CA LYS A 89 1.09 -19.46 -5.25
C LYS A 89 -0.42 -19.24 -5.04
N ALA A 90 -1.17 -18.97 -6.11
CA ALA A 90 -2.62 -18.78 -6.05
C ALA A 90 -3.35 -20.02 -5.51
N ASP A 91 -2.89 -21.22 -5.88
CA ASP A 91 -3.46 -22.50 -5.46
C ASP A 91 -3.22 -22.74 -3.96
N LEU A 92 -2.00 -22.46 -3.49
CA LEU A 92 -1.63 -22.52 -2.07
C LEU A 92 -2.47 -21.53 -1.23
N VAL A 93 -2.62 -20.30 -1.71
CA VAL A 93 -3.43 -19.26 -1.06
C VAL A 93 -4.90 -19.66 -1.00
N GLN A 94 -5.41 -20.33 -2.03
CA GLN A 94 -6.80 -20.77 -2.09
C GLN A 94 -7.05 -21.96 -1.15
N ALA A 95 -6.13 -22.93 -1.09
CA ALA A 95 -6.22 -24.05 -0.16
C ALA A 95 -6.23 -23.59 1.31
N ILE A 96 -5.39 -22.61 1.67
CA ILE A 96 -5.35 -22.05 3.04
C ILE A 96 -6.65 -21.29 3.35
N GLN A 97 -7.15 -20.49 2.41
CA GLN A 97 -8.40 -19.75 2.62
C GLN A 97 -9.61 -20.68 2.76
N ASP A 98 -9.67 -21.75 1.98
CA ASP A 98 -10.74 -22.75 2.08
C ASP A 98 -10.73 -23.44 3.45
N ALA A 99 -9.54 -23.83 3.93
CA ALA A 99 -9.37 -24.43 5.25
C ALA A 99 -9.72 -23.47 6.40
N GLU A 100 -9.31 -22.19 6.33
CA GLU A 100 -9.70 -21.19 7.33
C GLU A 100 -11.20 -20.88 7.27
N ALA A 101 -11.80 -20.79 6.08
CA ALA A 101 -13.23 -20.56 5.92
C ALA A 101 -14.06 -21.71 6.50
N ALA A 102 -13.65 -22.96 6.29
CA ALA A 102 -14.29 -24.14 6.87
C ALA A 102 -14.23 -24.14 8.40
N ARG A 103 -13.12 -23.66 8.98
CA ARG A 103 -12.96 -23.52 10.43
C ARG A 103 -13.82 -22.40 11.01
N VAL A 104 -13.79 -21.20 10.40
CA VAL A 104 -14.59 -20.05 10.83
C VAL A 104 -16.09 -20.32 10.69
N ALA A 105 -16.51 -21.11 9.69
CA ALA A 105 -17.91 -21.52 9.55
C ALA A 105 -18.36 -22.55 10.60
N SER A 106 -17.44 -23.16 11.35
CA SER A 106 -17.71 -24.17 12.37
C SER A 106 -17.57 -23.64 13.82
N GLU A 107 -17.25 -22.36 14.01
CA GLU A 107 -17.18 -21.64 15.30
C GLU A 107 -18.36 -20.68 15.47
#